data_AF-A0A8J2KC90-F1
#
_entry.id   AF-A0A8J2KC90-F1
#
_cell.length_a   1.000
_cell.length_b   1.000
_cell.length_c   1.000
_cell.angle_alpha   90.00
_cell.angle_beta   90.00
_cell.angle_gamma   90.00
#
_symmetry.space_group_name_H-M   'P 1'
#
loop_
_entity.id
_entity.type
_entity.pdbx_description
1 polymer ?
#
loop_
_entity_poly.entity_id
_entity_poly.type
_entity_poly.pdbx_seq_one_letter_code
_entity_poly.pdbx_strand_id
1 'polypeptide(L)'
;MPKPNGFLVFVRHRQLKSMKEGKPIESLKEAVNIFGGEWDVMNAADRKIFKDKAKRFRLGTLAPESFTESTIINDSTPSSSGKGNPKQFSCVNSLLEESNPTNVLFVVMSCNYFCHTRSNPYCYVPAEIGMCAFSIKLGVIDNYWTLVDPQILPKGKLLEAKELHELHRVPLPPFEPRFQDLERILLNISHFLQRVKIQN
;
A
#
# COMPACT_ATOMS: atom_id res chain seq x y z
N MET A 1 -0.80 25.35 -6.54
CA MET A 1 -1.05 24.96 -7.96
C MET A 1 -2.41 25.51 -8.41
N PRO A 2 -2.58 25.91 -9.68
CA PRO A 2 -3.89 26.33 -10.19
C PRO A 2 -4.92 25.22 -10.03
N LYS A 3 -6.16 25.55 -9.63
CA LYS A 3 -7.24 24.57 -9.46
C LYS A 3 -7.52 23.88 -10.81
N PRO A 4 -7.46 22.53 -10.90
CA PRO A 4 -7.60 21.85 -12.17
C PRO A 4 -8.99 22.07 -12.79
N ASN A 5 -9.01 22.46 -14.07
CA ASN A 5 -10.18 22.46 -14.94
C ASN A 5 -10.24 21.12 -15.71
N GLY A 6 -11.41 20.69 -16.19
CA GLY A 6 -11.59 19.44 -16.94
C GLY A 6 -10.63 19.30 -18.13
N PHE A 7 -10.31 20.41 -18.79
CA PHE A 7 -9.28 20.43 -19.85
C PHE A 7 -7.88 20.07 -19.33
N LEU A 8 -7.44 20.64 -18.20
CA LEU A 8 -6.13 20.31 -17.62
C LEU A 8 -6.05 18.86 -17.15
N VAL A 9 -7.18 18.29 -16.71
CA VAL A 9 -7.29 16.87 -16.36
C VAL A 9 -7.05 15.99 -17.60
N PHE A 10 -7.65 16.35 -18.72
CA PHE A 10 -7.47 15.68 -20.00
C PHE A 10 -6.03 15.78 -20.52
N VAL A 11 -5.44 16.99 -20.53
CA VAL A 11 -4.07 17.21 -21.00
C VAL A 11 -3.07 16.36 -20.21
N ARG A 12 -3.22 16.30 -18.87
CA ARG A 12 -2.36 15.48 -18.03
C ARG A 12 -2.51 13.99 -18.29
N HIS A 13 -3.75 13.54 -18.49
CA HIS A 13 -4.04 12.15 -18.86
C HIS A 13 -3.38 11.77 -20.20
N ARG A 14 -3.44 12.65 -21.21
CA ARG A 14 -2.78 12.45 -22.51
C ARG A 14 -1.26 12.50 -22.45
N GLN A 15 -0.71 13.40 -21.64
CA GLN A 15 0.73 13.48 -21.39
C GLN A 15 1.27 12.17 -20.80
N LEU A 16 0.58 11.60 -19.80
CA LEU A 16 0.92 10.29 -19.23
C LEU A 16 0.83 9.16 -20.25
N LYS A 17 -0.19 9.17 -21.11
CA LYS A 17 -0.32 8.18 -22.19
C LYS A 17 0.83 8.28 -23.20
N SER A 18 1.22 9.50 -23.59
CA SER A 18 2.33 9.75 -24.51
C SER A 18 3.68 9.34 -23.91
N MET A 19 3.86 9.49 -22.59
CA MET A 19 5.03 8.97 -21.87
C MET A 19 5.11 7.43 -21.95
N LYS A 20 3.99 6.73 -21.79
CA LYS A 20 3.94 5.26 -21.95
C LYS A 20 4.20 4.80 -23.38
N GLU A 21 3.81 5.61 -24.36
CA GLU A 21 4.04 5.37 -25.78
C GLU A 21 5.46 5.80 -26.25
N GLY A 22 6.33 6.23 -25.32
CA GLY A 22 7.74 6.53 -25.60
C GLY A 22 8.02 7.93 -26.15
N LYS A 23 7.03 8.84 -26.12
CA LYS A 23 7.18 10.25 -26.50
C LYS A 23 6.90 11.15 -25.30
N PRO A 24 7.86 11.31 -24.37
CA PRO A 24 7.66 12.11 -23.17
C PRO A 24 7.57 13.59 -23.56
N ILE A 25 6.46 14.23 -23.19
CA ILE A 25 6.33 15.69 -23.25
C ILE A 25 6.64 16.20 -21.84
N GLU A 26 7.72 16.94 -21.67
CA GLU A 26 8.20 17.35 -20.35
C GLU A 26 7.44 18.57 -19.81
N SER A 27 6.99 19.47 -20.69
CA SER A 27 6.34 20.72 -20.31
C SER A 27 4.83 20.70 -20.45
N LEU A 28 4.12 21.12 -19.40
CA LEU A 28 2.66 21.28 -19.44
C LEU A 28 2.21 22.30 -20.49
N LYS A 29 3.01 23.35 -20.74
CA LYS A 29 2.69 24.39 -21.74
C LYS A 29 2.71 23.83 -23.16
N GLU A 30 3.65 22.93 -23.44
CA GLU A 30 3.75 22.23 -24.72
C GLU A 30 2.61 21.22 -24.89
N ALA A 31 2.30 20.46 -23.85
CA ALA A 31 1.17 19.53 -23.84
C ALA A 31 -0.18 20.24 -24.09
N VAL A 32 -0.39 21.43 -23.53
CA VAL A 32 -1.60 22.23 -23.77
C VAL A 32 -1.71 22.65 -25.25
N ASN A 33 -0.62 23.05 -25.89
CA ASN A 33 -0.62 23.44 -27.29
C ASN A 33 -0.90 22.25 -28.24
N ILE A 34 -0.36 21.07 -27.92
CA ILE A 34 -0.53 19.86 -28.73
C ILE A 34 -1.95 19.29 -28.57
N PHE A 35 -2.41 19.12 -27.33
CA PHE A 35 -3.69 18.44 -27.04
C PHE A 35 -4.89 19.39 -27.02
N GLY A 36 -4.68 20.71 -27.18
CA GLY A 36 -5.75 21.70 -27.29
C GLY A 36 -6.71 21.39 -28.44
N GLY A 37 -6.18 21.10 -29.63
CA GLY A 37 -6.99 20.76 -30.79
C GLY A 37 -7.79 19.45 -30.62
N GLU A 38 -7.21 18.45 -29.96
CA GLU A 38 -7.91 17.20 -29.66
C GLU A 38 -9.07 17.39 -28.68
N TRP A 39 -8.91 18.29 -27.71
CA TRP A 39 -9.99 18.64 -26.80
C TRP A 39 -11.15 19.29 -27.54
N ASP A 40 -10.87 20.17 -28.50
CA ASP A 40 -11.88 20.91 -29.27
C ASP A 40 -12.66 20.03 -30.26
N VAL A 41 -12.09 18.90 -30.69
CA VAL A 41 -12.77 17.88 -31.51
C VAL A 41 -13.53 16.87 -30.66
N MET A 42 -13.18 16.71 -29.37
CA MET A 42 -13.80 15.72 -28.48
C MET A 42 -15.30 15.98 -28.27
N ASN A 43 -16.11 14.92 -28.26
CA ASN A 43 -17.55 15.03 -28.04
C ASN A 43 -17.88 15.48 -26.59
N ALA A 44 -19.11 15.97 -26.39
CA ALA A 44 -19.53 16.49 -25.10
C ALA A 44 -19.58 15.43 -23.98
N ALA A 45 -19.80 14.15 -24.33
CA ALA A 45 -19.87 13.03 -23.40
C ALA A 45 -18.50 12.70 -22.81
N ASP A 46 -17.46 12.64 -23.65
CA ASP A 46 -16.09 12.36 -23.26
C ASP A 46 -15.50 13.53 -22.46
N ARG A 47 -15.80 14.77 -22.86
CA ARG A 47 -15.43 15.96 -22.07
C ARG A 47 -16.09 15.96 -20.69
N LYS A 48 -17.30 15.41 -20.57
CA LYS A 48 -18.03 15.33 -19.28
C LYS A 48 -17.26 14.47 -18.28
N ILE A 49 -16.66 13.36 -18.72
CA ILE A 49 -15.85 12.48 -17.87
C ILE A 49 -14.72 13.27 -17.20
N PHE A 50 -13.98 14.07 -17.97
CA PHE A 50 -12.88 14.88 -17.44
C PHE A 50 -13.35 16.05 -16.59
N LYS A 51 -14.50 16.66 -16.91
CA LYS A 51 -15.15 17.69 -16.08
C LYS A 51 -15.60 17.12 -14.73
N ASP A 52 -16.17 15.93 -14.71
CA ASP A 52 -16.59 15.24 -13.50
C ASP A 52 -15.39 14.83 -12.64
N LYS A 53 -14.30 14.35 -13.26
CA LYS A 53 -13.01 14.13 -12.58
C LYS A 53 -12.49 15.43 -11.96
N ALA A 54 -12.48 16.55 -12.70
CA ALA A 54 -12.08 17.87 -12.17
C ALA A 54 -12.97 18.35 -11.01
N LYS A 55 -14.28 18.10 -11.06
CA LYS A 55 -15.22 18.43 -9.97
C LYS A 55 -14.91 17.62 -8.71
N ARG A 56 -14.63 16.33 -8.85
CA ARG A 56 -14.22 15.45 -7.74
C ARG A 56 -12.88 15.85 -7.14
N PHE A 57 -11.92 16.34 -7.94
CA PHE A 57 -10.68 16.95 -7.44
C PHE A 57 -10.95 18.22 -6.61
N ARG A 58 -11.87 19.08 -7.05
CA ARG A 58 -12.23 20.30 -6.31
C ARG A 58 -12.92 20.02 -4.98
N LEU A 59 -13.70 18.94 -4.92
CA LEU A 59 -14.39 18.48 -3.71
C LEU A 59 -13.48 17.68 -2.76
N GLY A 60 -12.17 17.55 -3.05
CA GLY A 60 -11.22 16.79 -2.23
C GLY A 60 -11.49 15.28 -2.20
N THR A 61 -12.38 14.79 -3.06
CA THR A 61 -12.83 13.39 -3.06
C THR A 61 -11.86 12.48 -3.83
N LEU A 62 -11.09 13.05 -4.77
CA LEU A 62 -10.00 12.41 -5.50
C LEU A 62 -8.65 13.05 -5.14
N ALA A 63 -7.66 12.22 -4.79
CA ALA A 63 -6.30 12.66 -4.52
C ALA A 63 -5.60 13.08 -5.83
N PRO A 64 -4.73 14.12 -5.82
CA PRO A 64 -3.98 14.67 -6.98
C PRO A 64 -3.33 13.64 -7.92
N GLU A 65 -3.14 12.41 -7.47
CA GLU A 65 -2.46 11.32 -8.17
C GLU A 65 -3.39 10.44 -9.03
N SER A 66 -4.72 10.58 -8.91
CA SER A 66 -5.69 9.72 -9.61
C SER A 66 -5.97 10.15 -11.06
N PHE A 67 -4.92 10.42 -11.84
CA PHE A 67 -5.02 10.73 -13.28
C PHE A 67 -4.84 9.49 -14.18
N THR A 68 -4.46 8.36 -13.60
CA THR A 68 -4.31 7.09 -14.29
C THR A 68 -5.66 6.39 -14.42
N GLU A 69 -6.11 6.16 -15.66
CA GLU A 69 -6.98 5.02 -15.94
C GLU A 69 -6.14 3.77 -15.73
N SER A 70 -6.19 3.27 -14.51
CA SER A 70 -6.01 1.86 -14.26
C SER A 70 -7.38 1.24 -14.48
N THR A 71 -7.49 0.45 -15.53
CA THR A 71 -8.52 -0.56 -15.72
C THR A 71 -8.91 -1.15 -14.37
N ILE A 72 -10.22 -1.33 -14.17
CA ILE A 72 -10.81 -2.07 -13.07
C ILE A 72 -10.09 -3.41 -12.97
N ILE A 73 -9.11 -3.50 -12.08
CA ILE A 73 -8.62 -4.74 -11.52
C ILE A 73 -8.97 -4.58 -10.06
N ASN A 74 -9.97 -5.33 -9.62
CA ASN A 74 -10.22 -5.57 -8.21
C ASN A 74 -9.01 -6.32 -7.67
N ASP A 75 -7.94 -5.60 -7.38
CA ASP A 75 -6.83 -6.12 -6.60
C ASP A 75 -6.75 -5.30 -5.32
N SER A 76 -7.26 -5.91 -4.26
CA SER A 76 -7.21 -5.41 -2.90
C SER A 76 -5.77 -5.51 -2.39
N THR A 77 -4.91 -4.59 -2.83
CA THR A 77 -3.66 -4.26 -2.14
C THR A 77 -3.77 -2.82 -1.62
N PRO A 78 -3.83 -2.58 -0.30
CA PRO A 78 -3.85 -1.24 0.24
C PRO A 78 -2.44 -0.67 0.22
N SER A 79 -2.07 -0.03 -0.90
CA SER A 79 -1.04 1.00 -0.86
C SER A 79 -1.61 2.19 -0.08
N SER A 80 -1.12 2.34 1.14
CA SER A 80 -1.48 3.36 2.13
C SER A 80 -1.39 4.78 1.57
N SER A 81 -2.52 5.31 1.12
CA SER A 81 -2.79 6.75 1.14
C SER A 81 -3.96 6.98 2.09
N GLY A 82 -3.68 7.71 3.17
CA GLY A 82 -4.54 7.82 4.35
C GLY A 82 -5.94 8.33 4.05
N LYS A 83 -6.91 7.40 4.08
CA LYS A 83 -8.23 7.65 4.64
C LYS A 83 -8.40 6.62 5.74
N GLY A 84 -7.94 6.98 6.94
CA GLY A 84 -8.15 6.18 8.14
C GLY A 84 -9.65 5.90 8.27
N ASN A 85 -10.00 4.62 8.37
CA ASN A 85 -11.38 4.24 8.63
C ASN A 85 -11.79 4.90 9.97
N PRO A 86 -13.00 5.47 10.11
CA PRO A 86 -13.44 6.09 11.38
C PRO A 86 -13.46 5.10 12.56
N LYS A 87 -13.37 3.79 12.30
CA LYS A 87 -13.19 2.74 13.32
C LYS A 87 -11.75 2.55 13.81
N GLN A 88 -10.73 3.01 13.09
CA GLN A 88 -9.32 2.94 13.54
C GLN A 88 -9.01 3.94 14.66
N PHE A 89 -9.74 5.05 14.72
CA PHE A 89 -9.53 6.08 15.73
C PHE A 89 -10.30 5.84 17.03
N SER A 90 -11.25 4.91 17.10
CA SER A 90 -12.03 4.71 18.32
C SER A 90 -11.16 4.22 19.48
N CYS A 91 -10.22 3.31 19.21
CA CYS A 91 -9.29 2.82 20.23
C CYS A 91 -8.31 3.91 20.68
N VAL A 92 -7.86 4.76 19.75
CA VAL A 92 -6.97 5.89 20.05
C VAL A 92 -7.70 6.95 20.89
N ASN A 93 -8.97 7.24 20.57
CA ASN A 93 -9.77 8.21 21.32
C ASN A 93 -10.03 7.75 22.75
N SER A 94 -10.39 6.48 22.96
CA SER A 94 -10.51 5.92 24.32
C SER A 94 -9.19 5.99 25.09
N LEU A 95 -8.05 5.75 24.42
CA LEU A 95 -6.74 5.84 25.05
C LEU A 95 -6.33 7.28 25.42
N LEU A 96 -6.73 8.26 24.61
CA LEU A 96 -6.52 9.69 24.87
C LEU A 96 -7.34 10.19 26.07
N GLU A 97 -8.48 9.56 26.34
CA GLU A 97 -9.34 9.88 27.48
C GLU A 97 -8.85 9.24 28.79
N GLU A 98 -8.25 8.04 28.73
CA GLU A 98 -7.86 7.26 29.91
C GLU A 98 -6.40 7.42 30.34
N SER A 99 -5.50 7.86 29.46
CA SER A 99 -4.06 7.84 29.73
C SER A 99 -3.29 8.95 29.00
N ASN A 100 -2.07 9.27 29.49
CA ASN A 100 -1.20 10.17 28.76
C ASN A 100 -0.70 9.47 27.47
N PRO A 101 -1.09 9.96 26.27
CA PRO A 101 -0.78 9.29 25.00
C PRO A 101 0.71 9.12 24.75
N THR A 102 1.55 9.91 25.42
CA THR A 102 3.00 9.84 25.26
C THR A 102 3.62 8.58 25.87
N ASN A 103 3.04 8.04 26.94
CA ASN A 103 3.52 6.83 27.63
C ASN A 103 2.88 5.54 27.11
N VAL A 104 1.98 5.64 26.14
CA VAL A 104 1.30 4.48 25.58
C VAL A 104 2.27 3.68 24.74
N LEU A 105 2.24 2.37 24.95
CA LEU A 105 2.97 1.42 24.13
C LEU A 105 2.15 0.99 22.92
N PHE A 106 2.75 1.15 21.75
CA PHE A 106 2.25 0.67 20.47
C PHE A 106 3.15 -0.44 19.96
N VAL A 107 2.54 -1.46 19.36
CA VAL A 107 3.27 -2.51 18.63
C VAL A 107 2.78 -2.50 17.18
N VAL A 108 3.71 -2.27 16.26
CA VAL A 108 3.45 -2.34 14.82
C VAL A 108 4.04 -3.63 14.28
N MET A 109 3.28 -4.32 13.44
CA MET A 109 3.70 -5.56 12.78
C MET A 109 3.61 -5.38 11.26
N SER A 110 4.61 -5.91 10.55
CA SER A 110 4.64 -6.05 9.10
C SER A 110 4.96 -7.50 8.73
N CYS A 111 4.37 -7.99 7.65
CA CYS A 111 4.61 -9.35 7.16
C CYS A 111 4.73 -9.34 5.63
N ASN A 112 5.82 -9.86 5.10
CA ASN A 112 5.90 -10.26 3.69
C ASN A 112 5.41 -11.70 3.54
N TYR A 113 4.92 -12.06 2.36
CA TYR A 113 4.35 -13.37 2.09
C TYR A 113 4.77 -13.86 0.71
N PHE A 114 4.83 -15.18 0.53
CA PHE A 114 5.18 -15.79 -0.76
C PHE A 114 3.99 -15.93 -1.69
N CYS A 115 2.81 -16.23 -1.16
CA CYS A 115 1.58 -16.37 -1.94
C CYS A 115 0.35 -16.47 -1.02
N HIS A 116 -0.84 -16.43 -1.61
CA HIS A 116 -2.09 -16.82 -0.97
C HIS A 116 -2.56 -18.21 -1.43
N THR A 117 -3.27 -18.95 -0.58
CA THR A 117 -3.82 -20.26 -0.96
C THR A 117 -5.00 -20.13 -1.94
N ARG A 118 -5.13 -21.08 -2.88
CA ARG A 118 -6.23 -21.07 -3.86
C ARG A 118 -7.61 -21.32 -3.21
N SER A 119 -7.64 -22.09 -2.13
CA SER A 119 -8.86 -22.43 -1.40
C SER A 119 -9.39 -21.28 -0.55
N ASN A 120 -8.51 -20.39 -0.08
CA ASN A 120 -8.88 -19.25 0.73
C ASN A 120 -7.98 -18.04 0.40
N PRO A 121 -8.52 -16.98 -0.23
CA PRO A 121 -7.75 -15.78 -0.57
C PRO A 121 -7.26 -15.00 0.66
N TYR A 122 -7.78 -15.30 1.85
CA TYR A 122 -7.36 -14.70 3.12
C TYR A 122 -6.27 -15.50 3.84
N CYS A 123 -5.84 -16.64 3.29
CA CYS A 123 -4.78 -17.45 3.87
C CYS A 123 -3.47 -17.23 3.10
N TYR A 124 -2.57 -16.48 3.70
CA TYR A 124 -1.27 -16.11 3.15
C TYR A 124 -0.17 -17.00 3.73
N VAL A 125 0.80 -17.37 2.90
CA VAL A 125 2.00 -18.10 3.32
C VAL A 125 3.07 -17.07 3.70
N PRO A 126 3.38 -16.89 5.00
CA PRO A 126 4.33 -15.87 5.44
C PRO A 126 5.75 -16.17 4.93
N ALA A 127 6.51 -15.12 4.64
CA ALA A 127 7.90 -15.17 4.19
C ALA A 127 8.84 -14.46 5.18
N GLU A 128 8.38 -13.37 5.79
CA GLU A 128 9.13 -12.55 6.73
C GLU A 128 8.15 -11.85 7.67
N ILE A 129 8.50 -11.78 8.94
CA ILE A 129 7.71 -11.10 9.98
C ILE A 129 8.61 -10.11 10.69
N GLY A 130 8.17 -8.86 10.78
CA GLY A 130 8.80 -7.80 11.55
C GLY A 130 7.82 -7.18 12.53
N MET A 131 8.26 -6.94 13.77
CA MET A 131 7.51 -6.30 14.82
C MET A 131 8.36 -5.24 15.51
N CYS A 132 7.76 -4.10 15.82
CA CYS A 132 8.41 -2.99 16.50
C CYS A 132 7.50 -2.46 17.60
N ALA A 133 8.02 -2.44 18.82
CA ALA A 133 7.39 -1.84 19.97
C ALA A 133 7.93 -0.43 20.18
N PHE A 134 7.06 0.55 20.36
CA PHE A 134 7.45 1.93 20.58
C PHE A 134 6.46 2.69 21.45
N SER A 135 6.92 3.77 22.09
CA SER A 135 6.05 4.80 22.66
C SER A 135 6.45 6.16 22.09
N ILE A 136 5.56 7.15 22.16
CA ILE A 136 5.88 8.50 21.66
C ILE A 136 6.97 9.14 22.53
N LYS A 137 7.00 8.84 23.84
CA LYS A 137 7.99 9.37 24.77
C LYS A 137 9.37 8.74 24.60
N LEU A 138 9.44 7.42 24.48
CA LEU A 138 10.72 6.68 24.47
C LEU A 138 11.21 6.37 23.06
N GLY A 139 10.37 6.55 22.03
CA GLY A 139 10.66 6.06 20.69
C GLY A 139 10.59 4.53 20.64
N VAL A 140 11.46 3.90 19.85
CA VAL A 140 11.52 2.44 19.70
C VAL A 140 12.09 1.82 20.97
N ILE A 141 11.36 0.85 21.53
CA ILE A 141 11.66 0.16 22.78
C ILE A 141 12.29 -1.21 22.52
N ASP A 142 11.67 -2.02 21.66
CA ASP A 142 12.13 -3.36 21.32
C ASP A 142 11.68 -3.71 19.89
N ASN A 143 12.37 -4.66 19.25
CA ASN A 143 12.03 -5.14 17.92
C ASN A 143 12.22 -6.66 17.82
N TYR A 144 11.35 -7.30 17.05
CA TYR A 144 11.44 -8.70 16.72
C TYR A 144 11.37 -8.87 15.21
N TRP A 145 12.24 -9.71 14.66
CA TRP A 145 12.29 -9.97 13.23
C TRP A 145 12.68 -11.42 12.97
N THR A 146 12.05 -12.05 11.99
CA THR A 146 12.42 -13.38 11.52
C THR A 146 12.00 -13.59 10.07
N LEU A 147 12.75 -14.42 9.35
CA LEU A 147 12.27 -15.07 8.13
C LEU A 147 11.42 -16.29 8.49
N VAL A 148 10.58 -16.70 7.53
CA VAL A 148 9.77 -17.91 7.63
C VAL A 148 10.01 -18.76 6.38
N ASP A 149 10.49 -19.98 6.57
CA ASP A 149 10.67 -20.96 5.50
C ASP A 149 9.55 -22.01 5.59
N PRO A 150 8.52 -21.96 4.73
CA PRO A 150 7.43 -22.93 4.75
C PRO A 150 7.85 -24.32 4.22
N GLN A 151 9.12 -24.52 3.82
CA GLN A 151 9.67 -25.68 3.12
C GLN A 151 9.08 -25.93 1.72
N ILE A 152 7.75 -26.00 1.63
CA ILE A 152 7.01 -26.34 0.42
C ILE A 152 5.94 -25.28 0.18
N LEU A 153 5.99 -24.66 -1.00
CA LEU A 153 4.92 -23.77 -1.44
C LEU A 153 3.71 -24.57 -1.94
N PRO A 154 2.49 -24.02 -1.81
CA PRO A 154 1.30 -24.60 -2.43
C PRO A 154 1.49 -24.84 -3.93
N LYS A 155 0.96 -25.96 -4.44
CA LYS A 155 1.09 -26.32 -5.87
C LYS A 155 0.57 -25.21 -6.77
N GLY A 156 1.35 -24.86 -7.80
CA GLY A 156 1.00 -23.83 -8.76
C GLY A 156 1.24 -22.38 -8.29
N LYS A 157 1.81 -22.17 -7.10
CA LYS A 157 2.10 -20.83 -6.55
C LYS A 157 3.55 -20.36 -6.69
N LEU A 158 4.40 -21.16 -7.33
CA LEU A 158 5.80 -20.83 -7.52
C LEU A 158 6.02 -19.55 -8.35
N LEU A 159 5.15 -19.29 -9.35
CA LEU A 159 5.27 -18.09 -10.17
C LEU A 159 5.02 -16.83 -9.35
N GLU A 160 3.91 -16.80 -8.59
CA GLU A 160 3.56 -15.71 -7.67
C GLU A 160 4.68 -15.46 -6.64
N ALA A 161 5.24 -16.52 -6.07
CA ALA A 161 6.35 -16.42 -5.13
C ALA A 161 7.63 -15.84 -5.77
N LYS A 162 7.90 -16.16 -7.04
CA LYS A 162 9.03 -15.58 -7.79
C LYS A 162 8.84 -14.09 -8.07
N GLU A 163 7.62 -13.69 -8.43
CA GLU A 163 7.29 -12.27 -8.66
C GLU A 163 7.44 -11.46 -7.37
N LEU A 164 6.93 -11.98 -6.25
CA LEU A 164 7.06 -11.33 -4.95
C LEU A 164 8.51 -11.35 -4.43
N HIS A 165 9.29 -12.40 -4.72
CA HIS A 165 10.73 -12.43 -4.45
C HIS A 165 11.47 -11.26 -5.10
N GLU A 166 11.14 -10.87 -6.33
CA GLU A 166 11.77 -9.71 -6.97
C GLU A 166 11.47 -8.38 -6.25
N LEU A 167 10.34 -8.32 -5.55
CA LEU A 167 9.93 -7.15 -4.76
C LEU A 167 10.61 -7.12 -3.39
N HIS A 168 10.47 -8.18 -2.58
CA HIS A 168 10.91 -8.19 -1.18
C HIS A 168 12.25 -8.89 -0.94
N ARG A 169 12.83 -9.54 -1.95
CA ARG A 169 14.16 -10.21 -1.92
C ARG A 169 14.33 -11.35 -0.91
N VAL A 170 13.28 -11.75 -0.19
CA VAL A 170 13.25 -12.97 0.66
C VAL A 170 13.52 -14.23 -0.19
N PRO A 171 14.48 -15.11 0.19
CA PRO A 171 14.79 -16.33 -0.54
C PRO A 171 13.58 -17.25 -0.75
N LEU A 172 13.53 -17.93 -1.90
CA LEU A 172 12.47 -18.91 -2.16
C LEU A 172 12.71 -20.18 -1.35
N PRO A 173 11.67 -20.80 -0.76
CA PRO A 173 11.79 -22.02 0.00
C PRO A 173 12.02 -23.26 -0.90
N PRO A 174 12.65 -24.31 -0.35
CA PRO A 174 13.30 -24.35 0.96
C PRO A 174 14.66 -23.65 0.93
N PHE A 175 15.03 -22.94 2.00
CA PHE A 175 16.32 -22.24 2.06
C PHE A 175 17.08 -22.42 3.39
N GLU A 176 16.42 -22.43 4.55
CA GLU A 176 17.15 -22.60 5.81
C GLU A 176 16.35 -23.26 6.94
N PRO A 177 16.82 -24.39 7.50
CA PRO A 177 16.11 -25.15 8.53
C PRO A 177 15.72 -24.36 9.78
N ARG A 178 16.54 -23.36 10.18
CA ARG A 178 16.29 -22.57 11.39
C ARG A 178 15.00 -21.73 11.32
N PHE A 179 14.49 -21.45 10.12
CA PHE A 179 13.29 -20.64 9.90
C PHE A 179 12.04 -21.48 9.61
N GLN A 180 12.13 -22.81 9.73
CA GLN A 180 11.05 -23.74 9.43
C GLN A 180 10.20 -24.09 10.66
N ASP A 181 10.71 -23.82 11.85
CA ASP A 181 10.03 -24.09 13.13
C ASP A 181 8.99 -23.01 13.43
N LEU A 182 7.80 -23.18 12.84
CA LEU A 182 6.66 -22.25 13.00
C LEU A 182 6.19 -22.15 14.45
N GLU A 183 6.25 -23.25 15.21
CA GLU A 183 5.86 -23.26 16.62
C GLU A 183 6.80 -22.37 17.44
N ARG A 184 8.11 -22.48 17.21
CA ARG A 184 9.10 -21.63 17.87
C ARG A 184 8.99 -20.17 17.43
N ILE A 185 8.68 -19.90 16.16
CA ILE A 185 8.44 -18.53 15.68
C ILE A 185 7.22 -17.93 16.41
N LEU A 186 6.12 -18.66 16.50
CA LEU A 186 4.92 -18.21 17.23
C LEU A 186 5.20 -18.00 18.73
N LEU A 187 5.98 -18.90 19.34
CA LEU A 187 6.42 -18.76 20.74
C LEU A 187 7.25 -17.49 20.94
N ASN A 188 8.18 -17.21 20.02
CA ASN A 188 9.01 -16.01 20.08
C ASN A 188 8.19 -14.72 19.92
N ILE A 189 7.18 -14.71 19.04
CA ILE A 189 6.24 -13.60 18.89
C ILE A 189 5.46 -13.39 20.20
N SER A 190 4.94 -14.47 20.79
CA SER A 190 4.24 -14.42 22.08
C SER A 190 5.14 -13.86 23.18
N HIS A 191 6.37 -14.35 23.29
CA HIS A 191 7.35 -13.85 24.25
C HIS A 191 7.68 -12.38 24.04
N PHE A 192 7.84 -11.93 22.79
CA PHE A 192 8.02 -10.51 22.48
C PHE A 192 6.85 -9.69 23.01
N LEU A 193 5.60 -10.06 22.68
CA LEU A 193 4.41 -9.34 23.14
C LEU A 193 4.27 -9.33 24.68
N GLN A 194 4.67 -10.41 25.36
CA GLN A 194 4.68 -10.47 26.82
C GLN A 194 5.75 -9.59 27.44
N ARG A 195 6.99 -9.63 26.92
CA ARG A 195 8.10 -8.80 27.42
C ARG A 195 7.75 -7.31 27.36
N VAL A 196 7.21 -6.87 26.23
CA VAL A 196 6.88 -5.46 26.02
C VAL A 196 5.70 -5.02 26.91
N LYS A 197 4.74 -5.91 27.21
CA LYS A 197 3.65 -5.63 28.17
C LYS A 197 4.12 -5.40 29.61
N ILE A 198 5.19 -6.07 30.04
CA ILE A 198 5.69 -6.02 31.43
C ILE A 198 6.54 -4.78 31.70
N GLN A 199 7.04 -4.10 30.67
CA GLN A 199 7.90 -2.91 30.82
C GLN A 199 7.14 -1.58 31.02
N ASN A 200 5.80 -1.63 31.10
CA ASN A 200 4.92 -0.51 31.41
C ASN A 200 4.28 -0.66 32.78
#